data_AF-A0AAJ8E536-F1
#
_entry.id   AF-A0AAJ8E536-F1
#
_cell.length_a   1.000
_cell.length_b   1.000
_cell.length_c   1.000
_cell.angle_alpha   90.00
_cell.angle_beta   90.00
_cell.angle_gamma   90.00
#
_symmetry.space_group_name_H-M   'P 1'
#
loop_
_entity.id
_entity.type
_entity.pdbx_description
1 polymer ?
#
loop_
_entity_poly.entity_id
_entity_poly.type
_entity_poly.pdbx_seq_one_letter_code
_entity_poly.pdbx_strand_id
1 'polypeptide(L)'
;MTPSSFLGLEGLHVFITGAAGDIGRRAVQEFLEQGCKVTAFDLHDVELPESGKKDVDARLHVLKGDDTNEESIQSSISQASRRLGPINVLVVNSIPAGQGSELPIWDLPLDTWEKTSRVNVRGTFLTIKHFLRAAQSAQQTLGKELHNLAIVVAGGELLGKADLHTELIQKVKKDIVRLNRQARINIIAPVDTTGTQPKYEFLIIPEIHPLTSSSISHSTTTDSISRTIAFLASHRAAGHLTGQCLNQNNNTQSGSTSTSLTPSIPRGLSRLSKKIRVVVSIDLDAVSGWLGTGHHPDNILADYSAGFFGAKVGVPRLLRMLKKLNLADRCTWFIPGHSAESFPDEVRQVVDSGCEIGLHGYAHEGAYQMTVEQERDVLVKCIDIATKLTGKKPVGYRAPLYQLRESTLDLLEEFGFEYDSSITEHDSHPIFAPRRPPIQTIDFSQPASSWMHPLPPSSDRRPLVCVPCNWYMEDMTPMQFLPHAPNSHGYTDSRVIENMWKDRFLWIRENEEEPVFPVLMHPDTSGMVHVIGMLERMLGWLKEWGEDEVEFCQSQEVAKWFREKEMGKKE
;
A
#
# COMPACT_ATOMS: atom_id res chain seq x y z
N MET A 1 40.51 5.56 28.49
CA MET A 1 39.06 5.43 28.22
C MET A 1 38.79 3.96 28.05
N THR A 2 37.97 3.36 28.91
CA THR A 2 37.42 2.02 28.66
C THR A 2 36.70 2.07 27.30
N PRO A 3 36.93 1.10 26.40
CA PRO A 3 36.25 1.09 25.10
C PRO A 3 34.73 1.06 25.34
N SER A 4 33.98 1.94 24.68
CA SER A 4 32.53 1.96 24.79
C SER A 4 31.93 0.68 24.23
N SER A 5 30.99 0.07 24.96
CA SER A 5 30.24 -1.08 24.47
C SER A 5 29.56 -0.76 23.15
N PHE A 6 29.19 -1.81 22.41
CA PHE A 6 28.43 -1.69 21.17
C PHE A 6 27.17 -0.83 21.35
N LEU A 7 26.50 -0.91 22.51
CA LEU A 7 25.30 -0.13 22.80
C LEU A 7 25.60 1.31 23.21
N GLY A 8 26.76 1.61 23.80
CA GLY A 8 27.12 2.98 24.19
C GLY A 8 26.14 3.62 25.18
N LEU A 9 25.62 2.82 26.12
CA LEU A 9 24.62 3.23 27.11
C LEU A 9 25.23 3.53 28.50
N GLU A 10 26.53 3.32 28.68
CA GLU A 10 27.21 3.43 29.96
C GLU A 10 27.02 4.81 30.60
N GLY A 11 26.69 4.81 31.89
CA GLY A 11 26.51 6.03 32.67
C GLY A 11 25.25 6.83 32.37
N LEU A 12 24.47 6.45 31.35
CA LEU A 12 23.15 7.04 31.08
C LEU A 12 22.15 6.65 32.15
N HIS A 13 21.18 7.53 32.41
CA HIS A 13 20.12 7.27 33.36
C HIS A 13 18.86 6.76 32.65
N VAL A 14 18.37 5.60 33.07
CA VAL A 14 17.19 4.90 32.55
C VAL A 14 16.10 4.90 33.60
N PHE A 15 14.88 5.33 33.24
CA PHE A 15 13.70 5.24 34.09
C PHE A 15 12.77 4.16 33.55
N ILE A 16 12.44 3.15 34.36
CA ILE A 16 11.68 1.96 33.93
C ILE A 16 10.42 1.85 34.79
N THR A 17 9.24 1.91 34.15
CA THR A 17 7.96 1.63 34.82
C THR A 17 7.59 0.16 34.73
N GLY A 18 6.77 -0.36 35.64
CA GLY A 18 6.44 -1.79 35.67
C GLY A 18 7.64 -2.66 36.07
N ALA A 19 8.55 -2.11 36.88
CA ALA A 19 9.82 -2.74 37.23
C ALA A 19 9.68 -3.98 38.13
N ALA A 20 8.53 -4.19 38.77
CA ALA A 20 8.23 -5.41 39.53
C ALA A 20 7.64 -6.53 38.64
N GLY A 21 7.39 -6.29 37.35
CA GLY A 21 7.00 -7.33 36.39
C GLY A 21 8.20 -8.11 35.86
N ASP A 22 7.98 -9.26 35.22
CA ASP A 22 9.06 -10.13 34.71
C ASP A 22 9.97 -9.43 33.69
N ILE A 23 9.37 -8.78 32.70
CA ILE A 23 10.12 -7.99 31.70
C ILE A 23 10.80 -6.79 32.36
N GLY A 24 10.12 -6.11 33.29
CA GLY A 24 10.63 -4.93 33.99
C GLY A 24 11.87 -5.25 34.83
N ARG A 25 11.81 -6.31 35.66
CA ARG A 25 12.94 -6.77 36.47
C ARG A 25 14.14 -7.11 35.59
N ARG A 26 13.92 -7.87 34.50
CA ARG A 26 15.02 -8.25 33.62
C ARG A 26 15.58 -7.05 32.85
N ALA A 27 14.75 -6.09 32.44
CA ALA A 27 15.21 -4.83 31.85
C ALA A 27 16.06 -4.01 32.83
N VAL A 28 15.67 -3.90 34.11
CA VAL A 28 16.50 -3.25 35.13
C VAL A 28 17.88 -3.92 35.23
N GLN A 29 17.91 -5.25 35.27
CA GLN A 29 19.17 -6.00 35.34
C GLN A 29 20.03 -5.79 34.08
N GLU A 30 19.44 -5.88 32.88
CA GLU A 30 20.15 -5.65 31.62
C GLU A 30 20.78 -4.25 31.57
N PHE A 31 20.05 -3.17 31.91
CA PHE A 31 20.64 -1.83 31.90
C PHE A 31 21.72 -1.64 32.98
N LEU A 32 21.61 -2.28 34.15
CA LEU A 32 22.67 -2.26 35.16
C LEU A 32 23.93 -3.00 34.68
N GLU A 33 23.77 -4.14 33.99
CA GLU A 33 24.85 -4.91 33.34
C GLU A 33 25.55 -4.09 32.23
N GLN A 34 24.80 -3.26 31.49
CA GLN A 34 25.33 -2.30 30.51
C GLN A 34 25.97 -1.04 31.14
N GLY A 35 26.09 -0.97 32.47
CA GLY A 35 26.73 0.14 33.17
C GLY A 35 25.87 1.40 33.29
N CYS A 36 24.56 1.32 33.07
CA CYS A 36 23.64 2.45 33.27
C CYS A 36 23.39 2.72 34.75
N LYS A 37 22.78 3.88 35.01
CA LYS A 37 22.07 4.20 36.24
C LYS A 37 20.58 3.93 35.98
N VAL A 38 19.88 3.27 36.91
CA VAL A 38 18.49 2.85 36.68
C VAL A 38 17.61 3.33 37.83
N THR A 39 16.53 4.03 37.49
CA THR A 39 15.39 4.20 38.39
C THR A 39 14.34 3.14 38.06
N ALA A 40 14.10 2.24 38.99
CA ALA A 40 13.08 1.20 38.92
C ALA A 40 11.80 1.69 39.61
N PHE A 41 10.71 1.82 38.85
CA PHE A 41 9.44 2.36 39.32
C PHE A 41 8.32 1.33 39.14
N ASP A 42 7.55 1.08 40.21
CA ASP A 42 6.37 0.21 40.16
C ASP A 42 5.34 0.59 41.23
N LEU A 43 4.11 0.10 41.07
CA LEU A 43 3.05 0.17 42.08
C LEU A 43 3.35 -0.75 43.28
N HIS A 44 4.01 -1.87 43.01
CA HIS A 44 4.40 -2.87 44.00
C HIS A 44 5.86 -2.67 44.43
N ASP A 45 6.26 -3.37 45.49
CA ASP A 45 7.66 -3.36 45.93
C ASP A 45 8.53 -4.09 44.89
N VAL A 46 9.62 -3.45 44.48
CA VAL A 46 10.53 -3.98 43.45
C VAL A 46 11.67 -4.72 44.14
N GLU A 47 11.61 -6.05 44.10
CA GLU A 47 12.69 -6.93 44.58
C GLU A 47 13.61 -7.34 43.42
N LEU A 48 14.92 -7.07 43.56
CA LEU A 48 15.92 -7.37 42.53
C LEU A 48 17.00 -8.29 43.10
N PRO A 49 17.40 -9.37 42.38
CA PRO A 49 18.37 -10.36 42.89
C PRO A 49 19.75 -9.78 43.23
N GLU A 50 20.12 -8.65 42.63
CA GLU A 50 21.44 -8.02 42.79
C GLU A 50 21.48 -6.85 43.79
N SER A 51 20.35 -6.56 44.45
CA SER A 51 20.26 -5.52 45.48
C SER A 51 21.15 -5.83 46.69
N GLY A 52 21.88 -4.83 47.22
CA GLY A 52 22.79 -5.00 48.35
C GLY A 52 24.29 -5.11 47.99
N LYS A 53 24.64 -5.11 46.70
CA LYS A 53 26.02 -4.88 46.24
C LYS A 53 26.29 -3.37 46.17
N LYS A 54 27.32 -2.87 46.89
CA LYS A 54 27.64 -1.43 46.97
C LYS A 54 27.69 -0.68 45.62
N ASP A 55 28.19 -1.31 44.56
CA ASP A 55 28.27 -0.68 43.23
C ASP A 55 26.90 -0.60 42.52
N VAL A 56 26.04 -1.60 42.72
CA VAL A 56 24.67 -1.62 42.20
C VAL A 56 23.81 -0.61 42.93
N ASP A 57 23.89 -0.55 44.26
CA ASP A 57 23.12 0.40 45.08
C ASP A 57 23.46 1.88 44.79
N ALA A 58 24.66 2.15 44.29
CA ALA A 58 25.05 3.49 43.87
C ALA A 58 24.36 3.93 42.56
N ARG A 59 24.00 2.97 41.70
CA ARG A 59 23.43 3.18 40.36
C ARG A 59 21.93 2.86 40.26
N LEU A 60 21.37 2.17 41.24
CA LEU A 60 19.97 1.79 41.31
C LEU A 60 19.19 2.71 42.25
N HIS A 61 18.02 3.19 41.82
CA HIS A 61 17.06 3.89 42.66
C HIS A 61 15.68 3.25 42.51
N VAL A 62 15.16 2.68 43.60
CA VAL A 62 13.82 2.09 43.61
C VAL A 62 12.81 3.13 44.09
N LEU A 63 11.72 3.30 43.35
CA LEU A 63 10.60 4.18 43.68
C LEU A 63 9.29 3.41 43.59
N LYS A 64 8.40 3.65 44.55
CA LYS A 64 7.04 3.12 44.57
C LYS A 64 6.05 4.21 44.21
N GLY A 65 5.16 3.95 43.27
CA GLY A 65 4.12 4.90 42.88
C GLY A 65 3.18 4.37 41.80
N ASP A 66 2.18 5.17 41.47
CA ASP A 66 1.14 4.85 40.48
C ASP A 66 1.35 5.72 39.24
N ASP A 67 1.76 5.14 38.12
CA ASP A 67 1.96 5.88 36.86
C ASP A 67 0.65 6.37 36.23
N THR A 68 -0.49 5.83 36.67
CA THR A 68 -1.79 6.39 36.31
C THR A 68 -2.08 7.66 37.10
N ASN A 69 -1.42 7.92 38.23
CA ASN A 69 -1.59 9.15 38.99
C ASN A 69 -0.57 10.23 38.54
N GLU A 70 -1.07 11.38 38.08
CA GLU A 70 -0.21 12.43 37.52
C GLU A 70 0.77 13.04 38.54
N GLU A 71 0.33 13.28 39.78
CA GLU A 71 1.18 13.81 40.83
C GLU A 71 2.25 12.80 41.25
N SER A 72 1.87 11.51 41.30
CA SER A 72 2.79 10.42 41.63
C SER A 72 3.93 10.33 40.60
N ILE A 73 3.63 10.32 39.30
CA ILE A 73 4.66 10.21 38.26
C ILE A 73 5.50 11.50 38.15
N GLN A 74 4.90 12.68 38.30
CA GLN A 74 5.62 13.95 38.33
C GLN A 74 6.63 13.99 39.48
N SER A 75 6.20 13.61 40.69
CA SER A 75 7.05 13.54 41.87
C SER A 75 8.17 12.51 41.69
N SER A 76 7.85 11.34 41.13
CA SER A 76 8.80 10.24 40.94
C SER A 76 9.90 10.58 39.94
N ILE A 77 9.54 11.19 38.80
CA ILE A 77 10.52 11.67 37.82
C ILE A 77 11.43 12.77 38.40
N SER A 78 10.87 13.63 39.25
CA SER A 78 11.64 14.65 39.96
C SER A 78 12.63 14.03 40.96
N GLN A 79 12.20 13.01 41.72
CA GLN A 79 13.07 12.27 42.64
C GLN A 79 14.18 11.53 41.90
N ALA A 80 13.84 10.83 40.81
CA ALA A 80 14.79 10.15 39.94
C ALA A 80 15.87 11.10 39.43
N SER A 81 15.45 12.26 38.90
CA SER A 81 16.36 13.26 38.34
C SER A 81 17.30 13.84 39.40
N ARG A 82 16.81 14.06 40.63
CA ARG A 82 17.62 14.53 41.76
C ARG A 82 18.64 13.48 42.22
N ARG A 83 18.26 12.19 42.24
CA ARG A 83 19.10 11.12 42.78
C ARG A 83 20.21 10.68 41.83
N LEU A 84 19.92 10.52 40.54
CA LEU A 84 20.83 9.91 39.56
C LEU A 84 21.23 10.85 38.41
N GLY A 85 20.62 12.04 38.32
CA GLY A 85 20.84 13.03 37.27
C GLY A 85 19.76 13.00 36.18
N PRO A 86 19.87 13.81 35.11
CA PRO A 86 18.89 13.86 34.02
C PRO A 86 18.62 12.47 33.42
N ILE A 87 17.34 12.17 33.17
CA ILE A 87 16.92 10.90 32.58
C ILE A 87 17.16 10.94 31.06
N ASN A 88 17.89 9.96 30.53
CA ASN A 88 18.19 9.84 29.10
C ASN A 88 17.22 8.88 28.41
N VAL A 89 16.89 7.76 29.07
CA VAL A 89 16.06 6.70 28.49
C VAL A 89 14.84 6.48 29.35
N LEU A 90 13.66 6.45 28.71
CA LEU A 90 12.42 6.03 29.34
C LEU A 90 11.99 4.66 28.80
N VAL A 91 11.71 3.70 29.69
CA VAL A 91 11.08 2.42 29.36
C VAL A 91 9.70 2.38 30.00
N VAL A 92 8.66 2.33 29.17
CA VAL A 92 7.27 2.28 29.62
C VAL A 92 6.77 0.85 29.55
N ASN A 93 6.83 0.12 30.66
CA ASN A 93 6.56 -1.33 30.72
C ASN A 93 5.40 -1.72 31.66
N SER A 94 4.81 -0.78 32.42
CA SER A 94 3.68 -1.09 33.31
C SER A 94 2.53 -1.82 32.61
N ILE A 95 2.03 -2.86 33.28
CA ILE A 95 0.82 -3.60 32.91
C ILE A 95 -0.03 -3.83 34.18
N PRO A 96 -1.36 -3.94 34.07
CA PRO A 96 -2.20 -4.28 35.22
C PRO A 96 -1.83 -5.64 35.82
N ALA A 97 -1.91 -5.77 37.15
CA ALA A 97 -1.76 -7.05 37.83
C ALA A 97 -3.04 -7.92 37.66
N GLY A 98 -2.86 -9.23 37.43
CA GLY A 98 -3.97 -10.21 37.34
C GLY A 98 -4.47 -10.46 35.92
N GLN A 99 -3.73 -11.29 35.18
CA GLN A 99 -3.97 -11.75 33.80
C GLN A 99 -5.43 -11.82 33.33
N GLY A 100 -5.60 -11.49 32.05
CA GLY A 100 -6.10 -12.51 31.12
C GLY A 100 -7.60 -12.76 31.17
N SER A 101 -8.41 -11.74 30.93
CA SER A 101 -9.71 -12.03 30.35
C SER A 101 -9.48 -12.49 28.90
N GLU A 102 -9.23 -13.78 28.70
CA GLU A 102 -9.42 -14.46 27.38
C GLU A 102 -10.89 -14.44 26.94
N LEU A 103 -11.75 -13.73 27.68
CA LEU A 103 -13.12 -13.53 27.29
C LEU A 103 -13.15 -12.77 25.96
N PRO A 104 -13.98 -13.22 25.01
CA PRO A 104 -14.21 -12.45 23.82
C PRO A 104 -14.77 -11.06 24.17
N ILE A 105 -14.61 -10.10 23.27
CA ILE A 105 -14.91 -8.68 23.56
C ILE A 105 -16.34 -8.44 24.06
N TRP A 106 -17.30 -9.27 23.66
CA TRP A 106 -18.70 -9.19 24.10
C TRP A 106 -18.95 -9.71 25.53
N ASP A 107 -17.99 -10.45 26.09
CA ASP A 107 -18.05 -10.99 27.46
C ASP A 107 -17.05 -10.27 28.41
N LEU A 108 -16.20 -9.37 27.89
CA LEU A 108 -15.23 -8.62 28.69
C LEU A 108 -15.94 -7.61 29.61
N PRO A 109 -15.81 -7.73 30.95
CA PRO A 109 -16.41 -6.76 31.86
C PRO A 109 -15.82 -5.36 31.66
N LEU A 110 -16.68 -4.34 31.63
CA LEU A 110 -16.26 -2.95 31.43
C LEU A 110 -15.20 -2.50 32.44
N ASP A 111 -15.35 -2.84 33.73
CA ASP A 111 -14.38 -2.50 34.77
C ASP A 111 -12.98 -3.06 34.49
N THR A 112 -12.89 -4.24 33.87
CA THR A 112 -11.62 -4.88 33.48
C THR A 112 -10.98 -4.14 32.30
N TRP A 113 -11.79 -3.76 31.31
CA TRP A 113 -11.35 -2.89 30.21
C TRP A 113 -10.82 -1.56 30.77
N GLU A 114 -11.57 -0.91 31.67
CA GLU A 114 -11.26 0.43 32.18
C GLU A 114 -10.00 0.45 33.03
N LYS A 115 -9.80 -0.56 33.88
CA LYS A 115 -8.55 -0.74 34.62
C LYS A 115 -7.38 -0.90 33.67
N THR A 116 -7.54 -1.72 32.62
CA THR A 116 -6.47 -1.99 31.65
C THR A 116 -6.12 -0.75 30.85
N SER A 117 -7.13 -0.03 30.34
CA SER A 117 -6.94 1.22 29.62
C SER A 117 -6.35 2.33 30.50
N ARG A 118 -6.71 2.39 31.78
CA ARG A 118 -6.13 3.37 32.72
C ARG A 118 -4.63 3.20 32.86
N VAL A 119 -4.13 1.97 32.94
CA VAL A 119 -2.68 1.69 33.00
C VAL A 119 -2.05 1.88 31.63
N ASN A 120 -2.56 1.18 30.61
CA ASN A 120 -1.96 1.17 29.28
C ASN A 120 -1.99 2.57 28.66
N VAL A 121 -3.16 3.20 28.57
CA VAL A 121 -3.34 4.48 27.88
C VAL A 121 -2.90 5.66 28.74
N ARG A 122 -3.56 5.87 29.88
CA ARG A 122 -3.31 7.05 30.72
C ARG A 122 -1.95 6.99 31.39
N GLY A 123 -1.54 5.85 31.93
CA GLY A 123 -0.21 5.67 32.53
C GLY A 123 0.94 5.95 31.56
N THR A 124 0.86 5.40 30.34
CA THR A 124 1.86 5.65 29.28
C THR A 124 1.92 7.14 28.90
N PHE A 125 0.77 7.78 28.69
CA PHE A 125 0.71 9.20 28.35
C PHE A 125 1.36 10.07 29.43
N LEU A 126 0.98 9.88 30.70
CA LEU A 126 1.48 10.69 31.81
C LEU A 126 2.99 10.50 32.00
N THR A 127 3.48 9.27 31.89
CA THR A 127 4.90 8.95 32.00
C THR A 127 5.72 9.63 30.90
N ILE A 128 5.29 9.53 29.64
CA ILE A 128 5.97 10.20 28.51
C ILE A 128 5.94 11.72 28.68
N LYS A 129 4.77 12.29 29.03
CA LYS A 129 4.60 13.73 29.23
C LYS A 129 5.60 14.28 30.25
N HIS A 130 5.69 13.66 31.42
CA HIS A 130 6.54 14.16 32.50
C HIS A 130 8.03 13.87 32.27
N PHE A 131 8.36 12.77 31.58
CA PHE A 131 9.73 12.51 31.13
C PHE A 131 10.21 13.59 30.16
N LEU A 132 9.41 13.93 29.15
CA LEU A 132 9.76 14.96 28.18
C LEU A 132 9.87 16.35 28.82
N ARG A 133 8.99 16.68 29.78
CA ARG A 133 9.13 17.93 30.56
C ARG A 133 10.43 17.98 31.35
N ALA A 134 10.80 16.88 32.03
CA ALA A 134 12.06 16.81 32.77
C ALA A 134 13.28 16.92 31.85
N ALA A 135 13.24 16.26 30.69
CA ALA A 135 14.29 16.37 29.67
C ALA A 135 14.43 17.82 29.15
N GLN A 136 13.31 18.49 28.86
CA GLN A 136 13.30 19.90 28.44
C GLN A 136 13.96 20.80 29.49
N SER A 137 13.56 20.68 30.76
CA SER A 137 14.14 21.47 31.86
C SER A 137 15.63 21.19 32.02
N ALA A 138 16.05 19.92 31.98
CA ALA A 138 17.47 19.56 32.09
C ALA A 138 18.31 20.13 30.94
N GLN A 139 17.81 20.09 29.70
CA GLN A 139 18.49 20.66 28.54
C GLN A 139 18.64 22.18 28.65
N GLN A 140 17.60 22.87 29.13
CA GLN A 140 17.64 24.31 29.38
C GLN A 140 18.69 24.67 30.44
N THR A 141 18.74 23.92 31.55
CA THR A 141 19.76 24.12 32.60
C THR A 141 21.17 23.83 32.10
N LEU A 142 21.36 22.82 31.26
CA LEU A 142 22.67 22.44 30.72
C LEU A 142 23.11 23.30 29.53
N GLY A 143 22.21 24.07 28.93
CA GLY A 143 22.47 24.85 27.71
C GLY A 143 22.76 24.00 26.47
N LYS A 144 22.42 22.70 26.50
CA LYS A 144 22.64 21.75 25.40
C LYS A 144 21.64 20.61 25.43
N GLU A 145 21.45 19.98 24.29
CA GLU A 145 20.61 18.78 24.17
C GLU A 145 21.20 17.61 24.96
N LEU A 146 20.33 16.80 25.56
CA LEU A 146 20.72 15.57 26.24
C LEU A 146 21.19 14.54 25.21
N HIS A 147 22.30 13.88 25.52
CA HIS A 147 22.76 12.76 24.71
C HIS A 147 21.83 11.55 24.88
N ASN A 148 21.55 10.84 23.79
CA ASN A 148 20.75 9.60 23.78
C ASN A 148 19.37 9.74 24.44
N LEU A 149 18.57 10.72 24.01
CA LEU A 149 17.19 10.84 24.48
C LEU A 149 16.30 9.79 23.78
N ALA A 150 15.84 8.76 24.49
CA ALA A 150 15.09 7.65 23.90
C ALA A 150 13.89 7.22 24.75
N ILE A 151 12.81 6.82 24.09
CA ILE A 151 11.63 6.22 24.72
C ILE A 151 11.39 4.84 24.09
N VAL A 152 11.26 3.81 24.92
CA VAL A 152 10.87 2.46 24.50
C VAL A 152 9.61 2.07 25.24
N VAL A 153 8.54 1.80 24.50
CA VAL A 153 7.28 1.29 25.07
C VAL A 153 7.23 -0.22 24.89
N ALA A 154 7.06 -0.97 25.98
CA ALA A 154 6.88 -2.41 25.95
C ALA A 154 5.42 -2.73 26.29
N GLY A 155 4.75 -3.54 25.45
CA GLY A 155 3.32 -3.83 25.56
C GLY A 155 2.93 -5.29 25.29
N GLY A 156 2.25 -5.94 26.24
CA GLY A 156 1.67 -7.28 26.04
C GLY A 156 0.39 -7.28 25.18
N GLU A 157 0.07 -8.42 24.57
CA GLU A 157 -1.02 -8.63 23.60
C GLU A 157 -2.44 -8.53 24.20
N LEU A 158 -2.62 -8.79 25.50
CA LEU A 158 -3.95 -8.73 26.12
C LEU A 158 -4.38 -7.27 26.33
N LEU A 159 -5.24 -6.80 25.42
CA LEU A 159 -5.75 -5.42 25.28
C LEU A 159 -4.67 -4.39 24.87
N GLY A 160 -3.67 -4.84 24.10
CA GLY A 160 -2.99 -4.07 23.06
C GLY A 160 -2.36 -2.75 23.48
N LYS A 161 -1.38 -2.75 24.38
CA LYS A 161 -0.57 -1.53 24.65
C LYS A 161 0.30 -1.15 23.44
N ALA A 162 0.64 -2.07 22.55
CA ALA A 162 1.26 -1.73 21.28
C ALA A 162 0.23 -1.14 20.29
N ASP A 163 -0.94 -1.76 20.19
CA ASP A 163 -1.99 -1.37 19.24
C ASP A 163 -2.66 -0.03 19.59
N LEU A 164 -2.95 0.21 20.88
CA LEU A 164 -3.58 1.43 21.39
C LEU A 164 -2.70 2.67 21.26
N HIS A 165 -1.38 2.49 21.13
CA HIS A 165 -0.42 3.59 21.23
C HIS A 165 0.18 4.02 19.90
N THR A 166 -0.12 3.36 18.78
CA THR A 166 0.46 3.72 17.48
C THR A 166 0.29 5.21 17.16
N GLU A 167 -0.89 5.80 17.38
CA GLU A 167 -1.14 7.23 17.16
C GLU A 167 -0.39 8.14 18.15
N LEU A 168 -0.38 7.80 19.44
CA LEU A 168 0.36 8.54 20.47
C LEU A 168 1.85 8.57 20.12
N ILE A 169 2.40 7.45 19.66
CA ILE A 169 3.81 7.31 19.30
C ILE A 169 4.14 8.13 18.05
N GLN A 170 3.26 8.15 17.04
CA GLN A 170 3.45 9.04 15.88
C GLN A 170 3.39 10.52 16.29
N LYS A 171 2.50 10.90 17.21
CA LYS A 171 2.45 12.27 17.74
C LYS A 171 3.73 12.63 18.50
N VAL A 172 4.17 11.77 19.42
CA VAL A 172 5.37 11.98 20.24
C VAL A 172 6.61 12.00 19.35
N LYS A 173 6.73 11.12 18.35
CA LYS A 173 7.82 11.13 17.37
C LYS A 173 7.97 12.48 16.68
N LYS A 174 6.86 13.11 16.27
CA LYS A 174 6.88 14.43 15.61
C LYS A 174 7.26 15.55 16.58
N ASP A 175 6.80 15.47 17.83
CA ASP A 175 7.05 16.51 18.83
C ASP A 175 8.45 16.42 19.45
N ILE A 176 8.94 15.21 19.74
CA ILE A 176 10.18 14.98 20.49
C ILE A 176 11.41 15.51 19.75
N VAL A 177 11.39 15.53 18.41
CA VAL A 177 12.47 16.09 17.58
C VAL A 177 12.58 17.61 17.73
N ARG A 178 11.47 18.31 18.05
CA ARG A 178 11.48 19.75 18.37
C ARG A 178 12.15 20.03 19.72
N LEU A 179 12.17 19.04 20.61
CA LEU A 179 12.83 19.11 21.92
C LEU A 179 14.29 18.69 21.84
N ASN A 180 14.61 17.65 21.07
CA ASN A 180 15.95 17.14 20.88
C ASN A 180 16.08 16.46 19.51
N ARG A 181 17.00 16.96 18.68
CA ARG A 181 17.11 16.56 17.26
C ARG A 181 17.45 15.08 17.03
N GLN A 182 18.02 14.41 18.02
CA GLN A 182 18.44 13.00 17.94
C GLN A 182 17.51 12.06 18.72
N ALA A 183 16.40 12.58 19.25
CA ALA A 183 15.52 11.80 20.10
C ALA A 183 14.72 10.75 19.32
N ARG A 184 14.47 9.62 19.98
CA ARG A 184 13.81 8.46 19.39
C ARG A 184 12.69 7.94 20.27
N ILE A 185 11.68 7.35 19.64
CA ILE A 185 10.64 6.61 20.33
C ILE A 185 10.28 5.35 19.55
N ASN A 186 10.24 4.18 20.18
CA ASN A 186 9.88 2.91 19.54
C ASN A 186 9.03 2.04 20.47
N ILE A 187 8.38 1.01 19.90
CA ILE A 187 7.54 0.05 20.60
C ILE A 187 8.10 -1.38 20.42
N ILE A 188 7.98 -2.21 21.44
CA ILE A 188 8.16 -3.67 21.37
C ILE A 188 6.85 -4.34 21.80
N ALA A 189 6.38 -5.27 20.97
CA ALA A 189 5.25 -6.15 21.25
C ALA A 189 5.76 -7.58 21.54
N PRO A 190 5.99 -7.95 22.80
CA PRO A 190 6.31 -9.32 23.20
C PRO A 190 5.11 -10.27 23.04
N VAL A 191 5.34 -11.43 22.39
CA VAL A 191 4.42 -12.58 22.43
C VAL A 191 4.60 -13.33 23.74
N ASP A 192 3.48 -13.83 24.26
CA ASP A 192 3.30 -14.56 25.51
C ASP A 192 4.56 -15.31 26.01
N THR A 193 5.09 -14.86 27.16
CA THR A 193 6.23 -15.48 27.85
C THR A 193 5.78 -16.60 28.80
N THR A 194 4.48 -16.88 28.91
CA THR A 194 3.95 -17.93 29.78
C THR A 194 3.57 -19.15 28.93
N GLY A 195 4.31 -20.25 29.09
CA GLY A 195 4.16 -21.50 28.33
C GLY A 195 2.87 -22.29 28.56
N THR A 196 1.73 -21.62 28.74
CA THR A 196 0.41 -22.23 28.76
C THR A 196 -0.15 -22.20 27.34
N GLN A 197 0.08 -23.27 26.58
CA GLN A 197 -0.69 -23.47 25.34
C GLN A 197 -2.18 -23.44 25.67
N PRO A 198 -3.00 -22.67 24.93
CA PRO A 198 -4.44 -22.82 25.02
C PRO A 198 -4.79 -24.22 24.50
N LYS A 199 -5.30 -25.09 25.40
CA LYS A 199 -5.96 -26.33 25.03
C LYS A 199 -7.27 -25.96 24.33
N TYR A 200 -7.20 -25.66 23.04
CA TYR A 200 -8.38 -25.68 22.19
C TYR A 200 -8.74 -27.13 21.91
N GLU A 201 -9.67 -27.68 22.70
CA GLU A 201 -10.38 -28.91 22.38
C GLU A 201 -11.40 -28.58 21.27
N PHE A 202 -10.93 -28.41 20.03
CA PHE A 202 -11.82 -28.31 18.88
C PHE A 202 -12.30 -29.71 18.47
N LEU A 203 -13.62 -29.88 18.48
CA LEU A 203 -14.33 -30.97 17.82
C LEU A 203 -13.80 -31.18 16.39
N ILE A 204 -13.25 -32.36 16.17
CA ILE A 204 -12.70 -32.83 14.90
C ILE A 204 -13.83 -32.89 13.85
N ILE A 205 -13.71 -32.09 12.78
CA ILE A 205 -14.24 -32.41 11.45
C ILE A 205 -13.02 -32.80 10.60
N PRO A 206 -12.89 -34.05 10.14
CA PRO A 206 -11.74 -34.47 9.35
C PRO A 206 -11.96 -34.11 7.89
N GLU A 207 -11.10 -33.25 7.31
CA GLU A 207 -10.42 -33.52 6.03
C GLU A 207 -9.53 -32.35 5.53
N ILE A 208 -8.25 -32.67 5.40
CA ILE A 208 -7.23 -32.16 4.45
C ILE A 208 -6.70 -30.72 4.66
N HIS A 209 -5.57 -30.62 5.38
CA HIS A 209 -4.46 -29.75 4.98
C HIS A 209 -3.13 -30.51 5.11
N PRO A 210 -2.29 -30.58 4.06
CA PRO A 210 -1.00 -31.24 4.12
C PRO A 210 0.02 -30.41 4.90
N LEU A 211 0.77 -31.13 5.73
CA LEU A 211 1.97 -30.70 6.47
C LEU A 211 2.89 -29.82 5.61
N THR A 212 3.13 -28.57 6.02
CA THR A 212 4.31 -27.79 5.61
C THR A 212 4.99 -27.14 6.81
N SER A 213 6.30 -27.41 6.88
CA SER A 213 7.34 -26.79 7.72
C SER A 213 7.13 -26.79 9.24
N SER A 214 7.74 -27.78 9.89
CA SER A 214 8.22 -27.67 11.27
C SER A 214 9.27 -26.55 11.38
N SER A 215 8.83 -25.35 11.78
CA SER A 215 9.70 -24.20 12.07
C SER A 215 10.09 -24.18 13.55
N ILE A 216 11.36 -23.89 13.82
CA ILE A 216 12.05 -23.99 15.11
C ILE A 216 11.36 -23.15 16.20
N SER A 217 10.82 -23.80 17.24
CA SER A 217 10.19 -23.16 18.39
C SER A 217 11.23 -22.66 19.40
N HIS A 218 11.74 -21.44 19.24
CA HIS A 218 12.35 -20.72 20.38
C HIS A 218 11.28 -19.80 20.98
N SER A 219 10.84 -20.12 22.20
CA SER A 219 10.01 -19.24 23.02
C SER A 219 10.77 -17.92 23.25
N THR A 220 10.08 -16.79 23.03
CA THR A 220 10.63 -15.47 23.32
C THR A 220 10.87 -15.34 24.82
N THR A 221 12.14 -15.21 25.24
CA THR A 221 12.50 -15.08 26.65
C THR A 221 12.44 -13.62 27.10
N THR A 222 12.23 -13.40 28.41
CA THR A 222 12.34 -12.06 29.02
C THR A 222 13.73 -11.43 28.77
N ASP A 223 14.78 -12.26 28.67
CA ASP A 223 16.12 -11.86 28.25
C ASP A 223 16.18 -11.30 26.82
N SER A 224 15.46 -11.91 25.88
CA SER A 224 15.40 -11.43 24.49
C SER A 224 14.69 -10.08 24.40
N ILE A 225 13.61 -9.93 25.17
CA ILE A 225 12.83 -8.69 25.23
C ILE A 225 13.67 -7.58 25.85
N SER A 226 14.33 -7.83 27.00
CA SER A 226 15.17 -6.83 27.68
C SER A 226 16.35 -6.37 26.82
N ARG A 227 17.04 -7.29 26.12
CA ARG A 227 18.12 -6.94 25.19
C ARG A 227 17.63 -6.10 24.02
N THR A 228 16.42 -6.35 23.54
CA THR A 228 15.82 -5.56 22.46
C THR A 228 15.40 -4.17 22.94
N ILE A 229 14.90 -4.05 24.18
CA ILE A 229 14.68 -2.76 24.83
C ILE A 229 15.99 -1.96 24.87
N ALA A 230 17.09 -2.60 25.29
CA ALA A 230 18.41 -1.96 25.34
C ALA A 230 18.93 -1.57 23.93
N PHE A 231 18.72 -2.42 22.93
CA PHE A 231 19.04 -2.12 21.52
C PHE A 231 18.32 -0.84 21.05
N LEU A 232 16.99 -0.77 21.21
CA LEU A 232 16.20 0.39 20.77
C LEU A 232 16.51 1.67 21.55
N ALA A 233 16.93 1.55 22.81
CA ALA A 233 17.38 2.67 23.61
C ALA A 233 18.72 3.26 23.11
N SER A 234 19.56 2.45 22.48
CA SER A 234 20.92 2.83 22.07
C SER A 234 20.94 3.70 20.80
N HIS A 235 21.61 4.85 20.86
CA HIS A 235 21.90 5.69 19.70
C HIS A 235 22.91 5.05 18.74
N ARG A 236 23.81 4.21 19.27
CA ARG A 236 24.87 3.59 18.47
C ARG A 236 24.37 2.37 17.72
N ALA A 237 23.52 1.55 18.35
CA ALA A 237 22.98 0.33 17.77
C ALA A 237 21.70 0.60 16.96
N ALA A 238 20.75 1.36 17.49
CA ALA A 238 19.50 1.67 16.77
C ALA A 238 19.63 2.88 15.81
N GLY A 239 20.73 3.64 15.86
CA GLY A 239 20.96 4.76 14.95
C GLY A 239 19.83 5.80 15.00
N HIS A 240 19.10 5.93 13.89
CA HIS A 240 17.95 6.83 13.73
C HIS A 240 16.58 6.12 13.77
N LEU A 241 16.52 4.84 14.14
CA LEU A 241 15.26 4.09 14.21
C LEU A 241 14.29 4.76 15.20
N THR A 242 13.15 5.24 14.68
CA THR A 242 12.11 5.90 15.46
C THR A 242 10.74 5.73 14.81
N GLY A 243 9.71 5.57 15.63
CA GLY A 243 8.34 5.27 15.25
C GLY A 243 8.12 3.84 14.78
N GLN A 244 9.01 2.91 15.14
CA GLN A 244 8.88 1.49 14.80
C GLN A 244 8.12 0.74 15.89
N CYS A 245 7.35 -0.27 15.47
CA CYS A 245 6.81 -1.31 16.35
C CYS A 245 7.48 -2.64 15.97
N LEU A 246 8.24 -3.23 16.91
CA LEU A 246 8.91 -4.51 16.70
C LEU A 246 8.11 -5.65 17.34
N ASN A 247 7.60 -6.55 16.50
CA ASN A 247 6.97 -7.80 16.91
C ASN A 247 8.04 -8.89 17.05
N GLN A 248 8.15 -9.52 18.22
CA GLN A 248 9.07 -10.65 18.42
C GLN A 248 8.37 -12.00 18.17
N ASN A 249 8.06 -12.28 16.89
CA ASN A 249 7.48 -13.56 16.45
C ASN A 249 8.54 -14.39 15.71
N ASN A 250 8.71 -15.67 16.09
CA ASN A 250 9.41 -16.68 15.26
C ASN A 250 8.45 -17.53 14.40
N ASN A 251 7.13 -17.31 14.51
CA ASN A 251 6.18 -17.91 13.58
C ASN A 251 6.17 -17.11 12.28
N THR A 252 6.39 -17.79 11.15
CA THR A 252 6.10 -17.31 9.79
C THR A 252 4.59 -17.15 9.54
N GLN A 253 3.84 -16.66 10.54
CA GLN A 253 2.76 -15.77 10.22
C GLN A 253 3.42 -14.42 10.02
N SER A 254 3.44 -13.99 8.77
CA SER A 254 3.55 -12.59 8.41
C SER A 254 2.45 -11.83 9.14
N GLY A 255 2.68 -11.52 10.42
CA GLY A 255 2.05 -10.45 11.14
C GLY A 255 2.58 -9.20 10.49
N SER A 256 1.98 -8.88 9.34
CA SER A 256 2.07 -7.57 8.76
C SER A 256 1.99 -6.57 9.90
N THR A 257 2.96 -5.65 9.99
CA THR A 257 2.56 -4.27 10.26
C THR A 257 1.59 -3.95 9.15
N SER A 258 0.33 -4.33 9.36
CA SER A 258 -0.74 -3.84 8.57
C SER A 258 -0.71 -2.35 8.92
N THR A 259 -0.15 -1.55 8.03
CA THR A 259 -0.97 -0.51 7.44
C THR A 259 -2.16 -1.20 6.78
N SER A 260 -3.03 -1.82 7.60
CA SER A 260 -4.43 -1.92 7.28
C SER A 260 -4.84 -0.46 7.34
N LEU A 261 -4.74 0.20 6.19
CA LEU A 261 -5.91 0.94 5.74
C LEU A 261 -7.03 -0.09 5.78
N THR A 262 -7.60 -0.28 6.97
CA THR A 262 -8.89 -0.92 7.09
C THR A 262 -9.73 0.04 6.27
N PRO A 263 -10.29 -0.36 5.12
CA PRO A 263 -11.39 0.39 4.61
C PRO A 263 -12.45 0.15 5.67
N SER A 264 -12.54 1.06 6.64
CA SER A 264 -13.82 1.30 7.25
C SER A 264 -14.66 1.79 6.09
N ILE A 265 -15.32 0.86 5.38
CA ILE A 265 -16.51 1.17 4.61
C ILE A 265 -17.33 2.01 5.58
N PRO A 266 -17.59 3.30 5.29
CA PRO A 266 -18.44 4.10 6.15
C PRO A 266 -19.71 3.28 6.38
N ARG A 267 -19.99 2.93 7.64
CA ARG A 267 -21.25 2.28 8.01
C ARG A 267 -22.35 3.31 7.77
N GLY A 268 -22.83 3.35 6.53
CA GLY A 268 -23.76 4.34 6.02
C GLY A 268 -23.37 4.96 4.68
N LEU A 269 -22.80 4.21 3.73
CA LEU A 269 -22.84 4.65 2.33
C LEU A 269 -24.29 4.55 1.86
N SER A 270 -24.83 5.65 1.33
CA SER A 270 -26.18 5.66 0.76
C SER A 270 -26.27 4.65 -0.39
N ARG A 271 -27.40 3.94 -0.48
CA ARG A 271 -27.73 3.15 -1.68
C ARG A 271 -27.99 4.16 -2.80
N LEU A 272 -27.02 4.30 -3.71
CA LEU A 272 -27.19 5.13 -4.88
C LEU A 272 -28.15 4.46 -5.86
N SER A 273 -28.88 5.27 -6.62
CA SER A 273 -29.91 4.80 -7.55
C SER A 273 -29.36 4.47 -8.94
N LYS A 274 -28.03 4.55 -9.17
CA LYS A 274 -27.44 4.53 -10.53
C LYS A 274 -26.29 3.53 -10.63
N LYS A 275 -26.31 2.77 -11.74
CA LYS A 275 -25.38 1.67 -12.06
C LYS A 275 -24.04 2.22 -12.59
N ILE A 276 -22.92 1.66 -12.15
CA ILE A 276 -21.56 1.95 -12.60
C ILE A 276 -21.16 0.90 -13.64
N ARG A 277 -20.74 1.35 -14.83
CA ARG A 277 -20.29 0.46 -15.91
C ARG A 277 -18.79 0.25 -15.82
N VAL A 278 -18.36 -0.93 -15.38
CA VAL A 278 -16.95 -1.32 -15.35
C VAL A 278 -16.57 -1.85 -16.74
N VAL A 279 -15.55 -1.24 -17.34
CA VAL A 279 -15.00 -1.68 -18.63
C VAL A 279 -13.65 -2.32 -18.39
N VAL A 280 -13.61 -3.65 -18.43
CA VAL A 280 -12.35 -4.40 -18.38
C VAL A 280 -11.83 -4.54 -19.80
N SER A 281 -10.70 -3.90 -20.09
CA SER A 281 -10.03 -3.98 -21.38
C SER A 281 -8.62 -4.52 -21.25
N ILE A 282 -8.18 -5.28 -22.26
CA ILE A 282 -6.91 -5.97 -22.27
C ILE A 282 -6.16 -5.66 -23.57
N ASP A 283 -4.94 -5.17 -23.47
CA ASP A 283 -4.09 -4.87 -24.62
C ASP A 283 -3.03 -5.98 -24.76
N LEU A 284 -3.08 -6.74 -25.87
CA LEU A 284 -2.17 -7.86 -26.14
C LEU A 284 -0.90 -7.39 -26.86
N ASP A 285 -0.09 -6.59 -26.17
CA ASP A 285 1.12 -5.98 -26.75
C ASP A 285 2.15 -7.02 -27.16
N ALA A 286 2.49 -7.95 -26.27
CA ALA A 286 3.42 -9.04 -26.52
C ALA A 286 4.71 -8.56 -27.22
N VAL A 287 5.15 -9.26 -28.26
CA VAL A 287 6.36 -8.89 -29.01
C VAL A 287 6.17 -7.57 -29.77
N SER A 288 4.95 -7.23 -30.21
CA SER A 288 4.73 -5.97 -30.94
C SER A 288 5.02 -4.74 -30.09
N GLY A 289 4.73 -4.77 -28.78
CA GLY A 289 5.09 -3.67 -27.88
C GLY A 289 6.57 -3.28 -27.96
N TRP A 290 7.46 -4.28 -28.07
CA TRP A 290 8.92 -4.09 -28.20
C TRP A 290 9.38 -3.72 -29.62
N LEU A 291 8.53 -3.91 -30.64
CA LEU A 291 8.81 -3.55 -32.03
C LEU A 291 8.37 -2.13 -32.38
N GLY A 292 7.29 -1.65 -31.74
CA GLY A 292 6.72 -0.33 -31.99
C GLY A 292 7.13 0.70 -30.92
N THR A 293 6.21 1.04 -30.02
CA THR A 293 6.47 2.11 -29.03
C THR A 293 7.61 1.81 -28.04
N GLY A 294 7.89 0.54 -27.76
CA GLY A 294 9.03 0.08 -26.94
C GLY A 294 10.31 -0.19 -27.73
N HIS A 295 10.36 0.19 -29.02
CA HIS A 295 11.54 -0.02 -29.86
C HIS A 295 12.77 0.74 -29.35
N HIS A 296 13.88 0.02 -29.23
CA HIS A 296 15.19 0.61 -28.96
C HIS A 296 16.28 -0.20 -29.70
N PRO A 297 17.34 0.44 -30.23
CA PRO A 297 18.43 -0.26 -30.93
C PRO A 297 19.17 -1.29 -30.07
N ASP A 298 19.18 -1.09 -28.75
CA ASP A 298 19.84 -1.99 -27.79
C ASP A 298 18.91 -3.08 -27.21
N ASN A 299 17.65 -3.18 -27.67
CA ASN A 299 16.77 -4.27 -27.25
C ASN A 299 17.43 -5.62 -27.59
N ILE A 300 17.44 -6.53 -26.61
CA ILE A 300 18.06 -7.84 -26.71
C ILE A 300 17.03 -8.97 -26.70
N LEU A 301 17.49 -10.20 -26.94
CA LEU A 301 16.64 -11.40 -26.91
C LEU A 301 15.82 -11.51 -25.62
N ALA A 302 16.36 -11.09 -24.48
CA ALA A 302 15.65 -11.11 -23.20
C ALA A 302 14.40 -10.21 -23.22
N ASP A 303 14.48 -9.03 -23.83
CA ASP A 303 13.37 -8.08 -23.92
C ASP A 303 12.25 -8.65 -24.80
N TYR A 304 12.60 -9.13 -26.00
CA TYR A 304 11.64 -9.80 -26.87
C TYR A 304 11.03 -11.04 -26.23
N SER A 305 11.79 -11.79 -25.41
CA SER A 305 11.29 -12.95 -24.67
C SER A 305 10.20 -12.59 -23.67
N ALA A 306 10.19 -11.37 -23.13
CA ALA A 306 9.11 -10.88 -22.27
C ALA A 306 7.79 -10.76 -23.06
N GLY A 307 7.85 -10.33 -24.33
CA GLY A 307 6.68 -10.34 -25.21
C GLY A 307 6.12 -11.75 -25.48
N PHE A 308 7.00 -12.76 -25.61
CA PHE A 308 6.57 -14.16 -25.68
C PHE A 308 5.89 -14.62 -24.38
N PHE A 309 6.35 -14.16 -23.22
CA PHE A 309 5.66 -14.42 -21.96
C PHE A 309 4.24 -13.83 -21.96
N GLY A 310 4.07 -12.57 -22.37
CA GLY A 310 2.76 -11.92 -22.45
C GLY A 310 1.75 -12.75 -23.24
N ALA A 311 2.14 -13.18 -24.44
CA ALA A 311 1.30 -14.05 -25.26
C ALA A 311 1.15 -15.48 -24.69
N LYS A 312 2.24 -16.24 -24.60
CA LYS A 312 2.21 -17.70 -24.34
C LYS A 312 1.84 -18.06 -22.91
N VAL A 313 2.04 -17.15 -21.95
CA VAL A 313 1.81 -17.41 -20.53
C VAL A 313 0.79 -16.45 -19.94
N GLY A 314 0.87 -15.16 -20.28
CA GLY A 314 -0.04 -14.13 -19.81
C GLY A 314 -1.48 -14.35 -20.28
N VAL A 315 -1.69 -14.58 -21.57
CA VAL A 315 -3.04 -14.78 -22.14
C VAL A 315 -3.77 -15.96 -21.48
N PRO A 316 -3.20 -17.19 -21.41
CA PRO A 316 -3.91 -18.31 -20.75
C PRO A 316 -4.17 -18.07 -19.27
N ARG A 317 -3.29 -17.33 -18.56
CA ARG A 317 -3.48 -17.00 -17.15
C ARG A 317 -4.65 -16.03 -16.96
N LEU A 318 -4.68 -14.94 -17.73
CA LEU A 318 -5.77 -13.97 -17.70
C LEU A 318 -7.10 -14.61 -18.06
N LEU A 319 -7.17 -15.40 -19.14
CA LEU A 319 -8.40 -16.09 -19.52
C LEU A 319 -8.91 -17.03 -18.42
N ARG A 320 -8.02 -17.76 -17.72
CA ARG A 320 -8.43 -18.59 -16.57
C ARG A 320 -8.98 -17.77 -15.41
N MET A 321 -8.33 -16.65 -15.08
CA MET A 321 -8.78 -15.74 -14.00
C MET A 321 -10.13 -15.09 -14.36
N LEU A 322 -10.28 -14.58 -15.57
CA LEU A 322 -11.53 -14.01 -16.06
C LEU A 322 -12.66 -15.04 -16.13
N LYS A 323 -12.37 -16.29 -16.55
CA LYS A 323 -13.35 -17.39 -16.52
C LYS A 323 -13.77 -17.74 -15.10
N LYS A 324 -12.82 -17.80 -14.15
CA LYS A 324 -13.12 -18.02 -12.72
C LYS A 324 -14.04 -16.93 -12.17
N LEU A 325 -13.91 -15.70 -12.66
CA LEU A 325 -14.76 -14.57 -12.29
C LEU A 325 -16.01 -14.41 -13.16
N ASN A 326 -16.29 -15.28 -14.13
CA ASN A 326 -17.38 -15.13 -15.11
C ASN A 326 -17.35 -13.77 -15.85
N LEU A 327 -16.16 -13.33 -16.24
CA LEU A 327 -15.93 -12.06 -16.95
C LEU A 327 -15.26 -12.26 -18.32
N ALA A 328 -15.00 -13.50 -18.73
CA ALA A 328 -14.23 -13.79 -19.95
C ALA A 328 -14.90 -13.25 -21.22
N ASP A 329 -16.22 -13.31 -21.32
CA ASP A 329 -17.03 -12.76 -22.41
C ASP A 329 -17.47 -11.31 -22.17
N ARG A 330 -17.21 -10.73 -21.00
CA ARG A 330 -17.61 -9.36 -20.62
C ARG A 330 -16.46 -8.35 -20.73
N CYS A 331 -15.37 -8.71 -21.38
CA CYS A 331 -14.19 -7.87 -21.56
C CYS A 331 -13.93 -7.55 -23.04
N THR A 332 -13.03 -6.61 -23.28
CA THR A 332 -12.59 -6.21 -24.62
C THR A 332 -11.10 -6.43 -24.77
N TRP A 333 -10.66 -7.12 -25.82
CA TRP A 333 -9.25 -7.32 -26.12
C TRP A 333 -8.85 -6.46 -27.32
N PHE A 334 -7.92 -5.53 -27.12
CA PHE A 334 -7.30 -4.78 -28.21
C PHE A 334 -6.03 -5.53 -28.63
N ILE A 335 -5.99 -5.98 -29.88
CA ILE A 335 -4.95 -6.90 -30.35
C ILE A 335 -4.21 -6.26 -31.53
N PRO A 336 -2.88 -6.07 -31.42
CA PRO A 336 -2.05 -5.69 -32.56
C PRO A 336 -2.09 -6.78 -33.64
N GLY A 337 -2.11 -6.38 -34.92
CA GLY A 337 -2.11 -7.32 -36.04
C GLY A 337 -0.93 -8.31 -36.02
N HIS A 338 0.25 -7.85 -35.61
CA HIS A 338 1.43 -8.68 -35.42
C HIS A 338 1.20 -9.75 -34.34
N SER A 339 0.63 -9.39 -33.18
CA SER A 339 0.30 -10.36 -32.12
C SER A 339 -0.71 -11.39 -32.61
N ALA A 340 -1.72 -10.96 -33.36
CA ALA A 340 -2.72 -11.84 -33.95
C ALA A 340 -2.12 -12.87 -34.92
N GLU A 341 -1.18 -12.47 -35.78
CA GLU A 341 -0.53 -13.36 -36.73
C GLU A 341 0.60 -14.21 -36.08
N SER A 342 1.27 -13.71 -35.05
CA SER A 342 2.39 -14.39 -34.38
C SER A 342 1.95 -15.41 -33.33
N PHE A 343 0.80 -15.19 -32.70
CA PHE A 343 0.27 -16.01 -31.60
C PHE A 343 -1.16 -16.50 -31.88
N PRO A 344 -1.40 -17.18 -33.03
CA PRO A 344 -2.76 -17.49 -33.48
C PRO A 344 -3.52 -18.42 -32.55
N ASP A 345 -2.85 -19.30 -31.81
CA ASP A 345 -3.49 -20.22 -30.87
C ASP A 345 -3.95 -19.51 -29.59
N GLU A 346 -3.17 -18.54 -29.11
CA GLU A 346 -3.55 -17.71 -27.96
C GLU A 346 -4.66 -16.73 -28.34
N VAL A 347 -4.58 -16.10 -29.51
CA VAL A 347 -5.64 -15.22 -30.02
C VAL A 347 -6.92 -16.01 -30.29
N ARG A 348 -6.85 -17.24 -30.78
CA ARG A 348 -8.04 -18.10 -30.91
C ARG A 348 -8.70 -18.37 -29.55
N GLN A 349 -7.94 -18.63 -28.49
CA GLN A 349 -8.50 -18.79 -27.14
C GLN A 349 -9.22 -17.52 -26.64
N VAL A 350 -8.72 -16.35 -27.01
CA VAL A 350 -9.35 -15.06 -26.70
C VAL A 350 -10.66 -14.93 -27.48
N VAL A 351 -10.67 -15.19 -28.79
CA VAL A 351 -11.91 -15.15 -29.60
C VAL A 351 -12.95 -16.15 -29.08
N ASP A 352 -12.53 -17.39 -28.77
CA ASP A 352 -13.40 -18.45 -28.24
C ASP A 352 -13.98 -18.12 -26.85
N SER A 353 -13.45 -17.10 -26.17
CA SER A 353 -13.99 -16.63 -24.89
C SER A 353 -15.28 -15.82 -25.04
N GLY A 354 -15.61 -15.35 -26.25
CA GLY A 354 -16.78 -14.52 -26.52
C GLY A 354 -16.60 -13.02 -26.26
N CYS A 355 -15.38 -12.60 -25.86
CA CYS A 355 -15.02 -11.20 -25.68
C CYS A 355 -15.12 -10.37 -26.98
N GLU A 356 -15.15 -9.05 -26.82
CA GLU A 356 -15.01 -8.12 -27.95
C GLU A 356 -13.54 -8.06 -28.41
N ILE A 357 -13.31 -7.97 -29.72
CA ILE A 357 -11.97 -7.72 -30.29
C ILE A 357 -11.91 -6.31 -30.90
N GLY A 358 -11.02 -5.47 -30.38
CA GLY A 358 -10.64 -4.17 -30.92
C GLY A 358 -9.26 -4.19 -31.58
N LEU A 359 -8.95 -3.15 -32.35
CA LEU A 359 -7.65 -2.99 -33.01
C LEU A 359 -6.65 -2.20 -32.17
N HIS A 360 -5.36 -2.54 -32.31
CA HIS A 360 -4.26 -1.93 -31.56
C HIS A 360 -2.97 -1.73 -32.39
N GLY A 361 -3.09 -1.14 -33.58
CA GLY A 361 -1.98 -1.07 -34.54
C GLY A 361 -1.61 -2.43 -35.14
N TYR A 362 -0.52 -2.50 -35.91
CA TYR A 362 -0.02 -3.79 -36.43
C TYR A 362 1.11 -4.28 -35.53
N ALA A 363 2.23 -3.59 -35.50
CA ALA A 363 3.37 -3.84 -34.62
C ALA A 363 3.47 -2.80 -33.49
N HIS A 364 2.31 -2.38 -32.96
CA HIS A 364 2.20 -1.43 -31.84
C HIS A 364 2.89 -0.08 -32.12
N GLU A 365 2.71 0.45 -33.32
CA GLU A 365 3.32 1.70 -33.79
C GLU A 365 2.58 2.93 -33.25
N GLY A 366 3.31 3.90 -32.72
CA GLY A 366 2.73 5.19 -32.34
C GLY A 366 2.41 6.03 -33.57
N ALA A 367 1.27 6.75 -33.58
CA ALA A 367 0.88 7.59 -34.73
C ALA A 367 1.94 8.63 -35.10
N TYR A 368 2.80 9.03 -34.15
CA TYR A 368 3.89 9.96 -34.42
C TYR A 368 5.01 9.39 -35.32
N GLN A 369 5.17 8.06 -35.33
CA GLN A 369 6.18 7.32 -36.09
C GLN A 369 5.75 7.07 -37.54
N MET A 370 4.48 7.31 -37.86
CA MET A 370 3.88 6.98 -39.15
C MET A 370 3.49 8.23 -39.95
N THR A 371 3.50 8.07 -41.26
CA THR A 371 2.74 8.91 -42.19
C THR A 371 1.27 8.49 -42.19
N VAL A 372 0.37 9.37 -42.65
CA VAL A 372 -1.07 9.08 -42.75
C VAL A 372 -1.34 7.87 -43.65
N GLU A 373 -0.56 7.69 -44.72
CA GLU A 373 -0.69 6.53 -45.62
C GLU A 373 -0.28 5.22 -44.92
N GLN A 374 0.81 5.23 -44.14
CA GLN A 374 1.21 4.06 -43.36
C GLN A 374 0.15 3.70 -42.30
N GLU A 375 -0.44 4.71 -41.64
CA GLU A 375 -1.52 4.52 -40.68
C GLU A 375 -2.77 3.90 -41.34
N ARG A 376 -3.11 4.36 -42.55
CA ARG A 376 -4.18 3.77 -43.37
C ARG A 376 -3.88 2.31 -43.72
N ASP A 377 -2.68 2.01 -44.21
CA ASP A 377 -2.28 0.64 -44.59
C ASP A 377 -2.35 -0.31 -43.39
N VAL A 378 -1.88 0.13 -42.23
CA VAL A 378 -1.98 -0.60 -40.96
C VAL A 378 -3.44 -0.87 -40.59
N LEU A 379 -4.31 0.14 -40.65
CA LEU A 379 -5.73 -0.03 -40.36
C LEU A 379 -6.39 -1.02 -41.32
N VAL A 380 -6.15 -0.92 -42.63
CA VAL A 380 -6.70 -1.83 -43.63
C VAL A 380 -6.29 -3.28 -43.34
N LYS A 381 -4.99 -3.51 -43.08
CA LYS A 381 -4.45 -4.83 -42.76
C LYS A 381 -5.05 -5.40 -41.47
N CYS A 382 -5.14 -4.59 -40.42
CA CYS A 382 -5.67 -5.03 -39.13
C CYS A 382 -7.19 -5.27 -39.16
N ILE A 383 -7.96 -4.47 -39.92
CA ILE A 383 -9.38 -4.73 -40.17
C ILE A 383 -9.56 -6.09 -40.85
N ASP A 384 -8.77 -6.40 -41.88
CA ASP A 384 -8.83 -7.70 -42.57
C ASP A 384 -8.50 -8.87 -41.64
N ILE A 385 -7.43 -8.76 -40.83
CA ILE A 385 -7.05 -9.79 -39.85
C ILE A 385 -8.18 -10.01 -38.83
N ALA A 386 -8.67 -8.95 -38.18
CA ALA A 386 -9.71 -9.06 -37.16
C ALA A 386 -11.03 -9.59 -37.72
N THR A 387 -11.39 -9.18 -38.95
CA THR A 387 -12.59 -9.67 -39.64
C THR A 387 -12.49 -11.16 -39.95
N LYS A 388 -11.31 -11.64 -40.38
CA LYS A 388 -11.07 -13.08 -40.61
C LYS A 388 -11.13 -13.90 -39.31
N LEU A 389 -10.65 -13.34 -38.20
CA LEU A 389 -10.66 -14.01 -36.90
C LEU A 389 -12.05 -14.10 -36.28
N THR A 390 -12.85 -13.04 -36.37
CA THR A 390 -14.12 -12.91 -35.63
C THR A 390 -15.36 -13.07 -36.51
N GLY A 391 -15.22 -13.03 -37.83
CA GLY A 391 -16.33 -13.00 -38.79
C GLY A 391 -17.07 -11.65 -38.85
N LYS A 392 -16.61 -10.63 -38.11
CA LYS A 392 -17.23 -9.30 -38.05
C LYS A 392 -16.17 -8.22 -38.18
N LYS A 393 -16.54 -7.08 -38.77
CA LYS A 393 -15.64 -5.92 -38.82
C LYS A 393 -15.45 -5.37 -37.39
N PRO A 394 -14.21 -5.10 -36.95
CA PRO A 394 -13.97 -4.48 -35.64
C PRO A 394 -14.56 -3.07 -35.60
N VAL A 395 -15.11 -2.70 -34.45
CA VAL A 395 -15.73 -1.37 -34.23
C VAL A 395 -14.99 -0.52 -33.21
N GLY A 396 -14.02 -1.12 -32.50
CA GLY A 396 -13.20 -0.49 -31.48
C GLY A 396 -11.75 -0.35 -31.88
N TYR A 397 -11.14 0.78 -31.50
CA TYR A 397 -9.73 1.04 -31.66
C TYR A 397 -9.11 1.58 -30.36
N ARG A 398 -7.88 1.19 -30.08
CA ARG A 398 -7.01 1.85 -29.11
C ARG A 398 -5.67 2.12 -29.77
N ALA A 399 -5.18 3.34 -29.66
CA ALA A 399 -3.87 3.71 -30.17
C ALA A 399 -2.77 3.09 -29.31
N PRO A 400 -1.72 2.50 -29.92
CA PRO A 400 -0.52 2.11 -29.20
C PRO A 400 0.00 3.25 -28.31
N LEU A 401 0.15 2.98 -27.01
CA LEU A 401 0.57 3.96 -25.98
C LEU A 401 -0.30 5.24 -25.93
N TYR A 402 -1.57 5.14 -26.32
CA TYR A 402 -2.52 6.27 -26.47
C TYR A 402 -2.06 7.39 -27.43
N GLN A 403 -1.12 7.10 -28.33
CA GLN A 403 -0.56 8.10 -29.22
C GLN A 403 -1.40 8.27 -30.47
N LEU A 404 -2.29 9.26 -30.44
CA LEU A 404 -3.16 9.66 -31.54
C LEU A 404 -2.64 10.91 -32.26
N ARG A 405 -3.05 11.07 -33.52
CA ARG A 405 -3.07 12.35 -34.25
C ARG A 405 -4.49 12.66 -34.70
N GLU A 406 -4.73 13.90 -35.14
CA GLU A 406 -6.02 14.27 -35.76
C GLU A 406 -6.33 13.39 -36.97
N SER A 407 -5.29 13.03 -37.74
CA SER A 407 -5.39 12.09 -38.87
C SER A 407 -5.88 10.71 -38.45
N THR A 408 -5.49 10.24 -37.27
CA THR A 408 -5.96 8.96 -36.73
C THR A 408 -7.48 9.01 -36.57
N LEU A 409 -8.00 10.07 -35.94
CA LEU A 409 -9.44 10.23 -35.74
C LEU A 409 -10.21 10.35 -37.07
N ASP A 410 -9.64 11.04 -38.06
CA ASP A 410 -10.21 11.12 -39.42
C ASP A 410 -10.29 9.73 -40.07
N LEU A 411 -9.22 8.94 -39.99
CA LEU A 411 -9.19 7.59 -40.54
C LEU A 411 -10.16 6.65 -39.80
N LEU A 412 -10.25 6.74 -38.47
CA LEU A 412 -11.21 5.94 -37.71
C LEU A 412 -12.66 6.25 -38.12
N GLU A 413 -12.99 7.51 -38.35
CA GLU A 413 -14.30 7.88 -38.91
C GLU A 413 -14.50 7.34 -40.32
N GLU A 414 -13.51 7.50 -41.20
CA GLU A 414 -13.56 7.03 -42.59
C GLU A 414 -13.79 5.52 -42.67
N PHE A 415 -13.09 4.76 -41.84
CA PHE A 415 -13.25 3.31 -41.74
C PHE A 415 -14.48 2.89 -40.91
N GLY A 416 -15.26 3.83 -40.37
CA GLY A 416 -16.52 3.54 -39.68
C GLY A 416 -16.34 2.85 -38.33
N PHE A 417 -15.27 3.16 -37.60
CA PHE A 417 -15.14 2.76 -36.20
C PHE A 417 -16.22 3.47 -35.37
N GLU A 418 -16.73 2.75 -34.37
CA GLU A 418 -17.73 3.30 -33.47
C GLU A 418 -17.10 4.00 -32.28
N TYR A 419 -15.95 3.53 -31.81
CA TYR A 419 -15.27 4.14 -30.68
C TYR A 419 -13.74 4.02 -30.72
N ASP A 420 -13.13 4.98 -30.03
CA ASP A 420 -11.73 4.99 -29.60
C ASP A 420 -11.66 4.82 -28.07
N SER A 421 -10.58 4.26 -27.55
CA SER A 421 -10.28 4.27 -26.12
C SER A 421 -8.83 4.69 -25.86
N SER A 422 -8.50 5.90 -26.30
CA SER A 422 -7.16 6.52 -26.13
C SER A 422 -7.22 7.98 -25.67
N ILE A 423 -8.32 8.70 -25.92
CA ILE A 423 -8.49 10.09 -25.48
C ILE A 423 -8.82 10.15 -23.98
N THR A 424 -8.04 10.92 -23.23
CA THR A 424 -8.15 11.05 -21.76
C THR A 424 -8.73 12.39 -21.29
N GLU A 425 -9.54 13.07 -22.11
CA GLU A 425 -10.20 14.34 -21.75
C GLU A 425 -11.19 14.19 -20.60
N HIS A 426 -11.74 12.98 -20.45
CA HIS A 426 -12.59 12.61 -19.34
C HIS A 426 -12.16 11.23 -18.83
N ASP A 427 -12.26 11.03 -17.54
CA ASP A 427 -11.67 9.90 -16.83
C ASP A 427 -12.71 8.88 -16.32
N SER A 428 -13.99 9.28 -16.24
CA SER A 428 -15.14 8.43 -15.86
C SER A 428 -16.39 8.54 -16.75
N HIS A 429 -16.43 9.40 -17.79
CA HIS A 429 -17.58 9.55 -18.70
C HIS A 429 -17.14 9.50 -20.16
N PRO A 430 -17.85 8.76 -21.03
CA PRO A 430 -17.57 8.82 -22.46
C PRO A 430 -17.84 10.22 -23.00
N ILE A 431 -17.11 10.57 -24.07
CA ILE A 431 -17.34 11.80 -24.83
C ILE A 431 -17.42 11.48 -26.31
N PHE A 432 -17.98 12.40 -27.10
CA PHE A 432 -17.74 12.35 -28.54
C PHE A 432 -16.35 12.90 -28.84
N ALA A 433 -15.61 12.23 -29.72
CA ALA A 433 -14.26 12.66 -30.06
C ALA A 433 -14.29 14.11 -30.60
N PRO A 434 -13.35 14.96 -30.19
CA PRO A 434 -13.35 16.34 -30.62
C PRO A 434 -12.94 16.46 -32.09
N ARG A 435 -13.47 17.49 -32.76
CA ARG A 435 -12.95 17.94 -34.06
C ARG A 435 -12.24 19.27 -33.89
N ARG A 436 -10.94 19.20 -33.58
CA ARG A 436 -10.09 20.37 -33.32
C ARG A 436 -9.01 20.51 -34.40
N PRO A 437 -8.60 21.74 -34.73
CA PRO A 437 -7.35 21.92 -35.45
C PRO A 437 -6.17 21.45 -34.58
N PRO A 438 -5.03 21.06 -35.20
CA PRO A 438 -3.84 20.69 -34.46
C PRO A 438 -3.42 21.78 -33.47
N ILE A 439 -3.02 21.36 -32.26
CA ILE A 439 -2.54 22.28 -31.23
C ILE A 439 -1.22 22.89 -31.71
N GLN A 440 -1.20 24.23 -31.83
CA GLN A 440 0.02 24.95 -32.18
C GLN A 440 0.95 25.02 -30.97
N THR A 441 2.13 24.41 -31.08
CA THR A 441 3.17 24.48 -30.06
C THR A 441 3.84 25.84 -30.02
N ILE A 442 4.39 26.20 -28.87
CA ILE A 442 5.15 27.44 -28.66
C ILE A 442 6.43 27.43 -29.49
N ASP A 443 6.61 28.41 -30.37
CA ASP A 443 7.88 28.69 -31.07
C ASP A 443 8.64 29.81 -30.36
N PHE A 444 9.51 29.45 -29.41
CA PHE A 444 10.30 30.38 -28.58
C PHE A 444 11.22 31.35 -29.37
N SER A 445 11.35 31.19 -30.69
CA SER A 445 12.03 32.17 -31.54
C SER A 445 11.18 33.42 -31.85
N GLN A 446 9.87 33.36 -31.63
CA GLN A 446 8.92 34.43 -31.92
C GLN A 446 8.62 35.29 -30.68
N PRO A 447 8.11 36.53 -30.85
CA PRO A 447 7.60 37.32 -29.74
C PRO A 447 6.50 36.57 -29.00
N ALA A 448 6.41 36.73 -27.67
CA ALA A 448 5.42 36.03 -26.84
C ALA A 448 3.96 36.23 -27.31
N SER A 449 3.66 37.35 -27.99
CA SER A 449 2.35 37.60 -28.60
C SER A 449 1.93 36.54 -29.63
N SER A 450 2.87 35.76 -30.17
CA SER A 450 2.61 34.65 -31.09
C SER A 450 1.94 33.44 -30.45
N TRP A 451 2.04 33.29 -29.12
CA TRP A 451 1.47 32.16 -28.37
C TRP A 451 0.60 32.56 -27.17
N MET A 452 0.58 33.84 -26.77
CA MET A 452 -0.29 34.35 -25.70
C MET A 452 -1.74 34.54 -26.17
N HIS A 453 -2.33 33.48 -26.73
CA HIS A 453 -3.73 33.38 -27.11
C HIS A 453 -4.31 32.05 -26.58
N PRO A 454 -5.62 32.01 -26.25
CA PRO A 454 -6.25 30.78 -25.77
C PRO A 454 -6.41 29.76 -26.91
N LEU A 455 -6.64 28.50 -26.55
CA LEU A 455 -7.05 27.49 -27.52
C LEU A 455 -8.34 27.93 -28.23
N PRO A 456 -8.49 27.68 -29.54
CA PRO A 456 -9.71 27.99 -30.26
C PRO A 456 -10.89 27.20 -29.67
N PRO A 457 -12.08 27.81 -29.53
CA PRO A 457 -13.26 27.10 -29.06
C PRO A 457 -13.61 25.96 -30.01
N SER A 458 -13.85 24.77 -29.46
CA SER A 458 -14.29 23.59 -30.23
C SER A 458 -15.80 23.41 -30.05
N SER A 459 -16.58 23.65 -31.09
CA SER A 459 -18.03 23.35 -31.09
C SER A 459 -18.39 22.09 -31.87
N ASP A 460 -17.51 21.62 -32.76
CA ASP A 460 -17.76 20.47 -33.62
C ASP A 460 -17.27 19.16 -32.96
N ARG A 461 -18.06 18.10 -33.15
CA ARG A 461 -17.85 16.79 -32.52
C ARG A 461 -18.00 15.69 -33.57
N ARG A 462 -17.16 14.67 -33.43
CA ARG A 462 -17.18 13.45 -34.23
C ARG A 462 -18.31 12.52 -33.78
N PRO A 463 -18.93 11.72 -34.66
CA PRO A 463 -19.81 10.63 -34.24
C PRO A 463 -19.08 9.49 -33.49
N LEU A 464 -17.75 9.43 -33.63
CA LEU A 464 -16.86 8.53 -32.90
C LEU A 464 -16.95 8.80 -31.39
N VAL A 465 -17.18 7.76 -30.59
CA VAL A 465 -17.22 7.86 -29.13
C VAL A 465 -15.83 7.58 -28.55
N CYS A 466 -15.39 8.34 -27.56
CA CYS A 466 -14.22 8.03 -26.76
C CYS A 466 -14.68 7.34 -25.46
N VAL A 467 -14.41 6.04 -25.35
CA VAL A 467 -14.63 5.28 -24.12
C VAL A 467 -13.47 5.57 -23.17
N PRO A 468 -13.72 6.00 -21.91
CA PRO A 468 -12.66 6.44 -21.01
C PRO A 468 -11.56 5.40 -20.85
N CYS A 469 -10.31 5.87 -20.95
CA CYS A 469 -9.10 5.16 -20.55
C CYS A 469 -8.21 6.16 -19.81
N ASN A 470 -7.28 5.68 -19.00
CA ASN A 470 -6.38 6.56 -18.27
C ASN A 470 -5.12 5.81 -17.83
N TRP A 471 -3.98 6.50 -17.83
CA TRP A 471 -2.71 6.09 -17.22
C TRP A 471 -2.83 5.63 -15.76
N TYR A 472 -3.81 6.16 -15.00
CA TYR A 472 -4.04 5.78 -13.60
C TYR A 472 -4.94 4.54 -13.44
N MET A 473 -5.43 3.96 -14.54
CA MET A 473 -6.29 2.76 -14.55
C MET A 473 -5.70 1.64 -15.39
N GLU A 474 -4.37 1.60 -15.52
CA GLU A 474 -3.64 0.57 -16.27
C GLU A 474 -2.46 0.01 -15.46
N ASP A 475 -2.06 -1.21 -15.78
CA ASP A 475 -1.11 -2.00 -14.99
C ASP A 475 0.35 -1.88 -15.47
N MET A 476 0.58 -1.69 -16.77
CA MET A 476 1.90 -1.73 -17.39
C MET A 476 2.76 -0.55 -16.97
N THR A 477 2.31 0.69 -17.10
CA THR A 477 3.14 1.87 -16.75
C THR A 477 3.74 1.81 -15.33
N PRO A 478 2.99 1.47 -14.26
CA PRO A 478 3.57 1.38 -12.93
C PRO A 478 4.35 0.07 -12.65
N MET A 479 3.96 -1.06 -13.26
CA MET A 479 4.42 -2.40 -12.85
C MET A 479 5.22 -3.17 -13.90
N GLN A 480 5.41 -2.64 -15.11
CA GLN A 480 6.31 -3.20 -16.13
C GLN A 480 7.64 -2.46 -16.15
N PHE A 481 8.73 -3.21 -15.99
CA PHE A 481 10.07 -2.69 -16.24
C PHE A 481 10.39 -2.76 -17.74
N LEU A 482 10.85 -1.64 -18.29
CA LEU A 482 11.25 -1.44 -19.68
C LEU A 482 12.66 -0.84 -19.66
N PRO A 483 13.72 -1.61 -19.95
CA PRO A 483 15.10 -1.24 -19.66
C PRO A 483 15.59 0.02 -20.38
N HIS A 484 15.00 0.33 -21.53
CA HIS A 484 15.40 1.46 -22.38
C HIS A 484 14.44 2.64 -22.33
N ALA A 485 13.40 2.60 -21.49
CA ALA A 485 12.53 3.74 -21.27
C ALA A 485 13.05 4.57 -20.07
N PRO A 486 13.49 5.83 -20.25
CA PRO A 486 14.06 6.64 -19.17
C PRO A 486 13.10 6.89 -17.99
N ASN A 487 11.79 6.80 -18.23
CA ASN A 487 10.71 6.95 -17.25
C ASN A 487 10.13 5.61 -16.79
N SER A 488 10.82 4.49 -17.05
CA SER A 488 10.34 3.16 -16.65
C SER A 488 10.22 3.02 -15.13
N HIS A 489 9.17 2.32 -14.71
CA HIS A 489 8.99 1.85 -13.33
C HIS A 489 9.22 0.34 -13.28
N GLY A 490 8.23 -0.46 -12.85
CA GLY A 490 8.34 -1.92 -12.84
C GLY A 490 8.51 -2.56 -11.47
N TYR A 491 8.70 -1.76 -10.42
CA TYR A 491 8.85 -2.25 -9.03
C TYR A 491 7.81 -1.66 -8.08
N THR A 492 6.74 -1.07 -8.62
CA THR A 492 5.64 -0.54 -7.82
C THR A 492 4.89 -1.69 -7.15
N ASP A 493 4.63 -1.58 -5.85
CA ASP A 493 3.89 -2.60 -5.11
C ASP A 493 2.45 -2.72 -5.64
N SER A 494 2.06 -3.93 -6.04
CA SER A 494 0.70 -4.28 -6.46
C SER A 494 -0.39 -3.82 -5.48
N ARG A 495 -0.12 -3.79 -4.17
CA ARG A 495 -1.07 -3.32 -3.15
C ARG A 495 -1.32 -1.81 -3.23
N VAL A 496 -0.31 -1.04 -3.63
CA VAL A 496 -0.46 0.41 -3.82
C VAL A 496 -1.37 0.68 -5.01
N ILE A 497 -1.17 -0.02 -6.12
CA ILE A 497 -2.01 0.10 -7.32
C ILE A 497 -3.45 -0.37 -7.04
N GLU A 498 -3.62 -1.51 -6.38
CA GLU A 498 -4.93 -2.02 -5.96
C GLU A 498 -5.72 -0.99 -5.13
N ASN A 499 -5.06 -0.38 -4.14
CA ASN A 499 -5.69 0.62 -3.27
C ASN A 499 -6.01 1.91 -4.04
N MET A 500 -5.10 2.38 -4.89
CA MET A 500 -5.34 3.56 -5.73
C MET A 500 -6.56 3.37 -6.63
N TRP A 501 -6.74 2.19 -7.21
CA TRP A 501 -7.92 1.87 -8.03
C TRP A 501 -9.20 1.80 -7.20
N LYS A 502 -9.15 1.23 -5.99
CA LYS A 502 -10.28 1.21 -5.05
C LYS A 502 -10.70 2.61 -4.61
N ASP A 503 -9.75 3.45 -4.23
CA ASP A 503 -10.00 4.84 -3.81
C ASP A 503 -10.67 5.63 -4.94
N ARG A 504 -10.19 5.45 -6.17
CA ARG A 504 -10.80 6.07 -7.35
C ARG A 504 -12.22 5.57 -7.59
N PHE A 505 -12.46 4.25 -7.50
CA PHE A 505 -13.81 3.69 -7.63
C PHE A 505 -14.76 4.28 -6.60
N LEU A 506 -14.36 4.34 -5.33
CA LEU A 506 -15.18 4.87 -4.25
C LEU A 506 -15.52 6.35 -4.47
N TRP A 507 -14.54 7.16 -4.91
CA TRP A 507 -14.79 8.55 -5.21
C TRP A 507 -15.75 8.73 -6.39
N ILE A 508 -15.52 8.02 -7.52
CA ILE A 508 -16.39 8.05 -8.69
C ILE A 508 -17.81 7.62 -8.32
N ARG A 509 -17.94 6.53 -7.56
CA ARG A 509 -19.20 6.02 -7.07
C ARG A 509 -19.99 7.09 -6.31
N GLU A 510 -19.34 7.85 -5.42
CA GLU A 510 -20.01 8.85 -4.60
C GLU A 510 -20.34 10.16 -5.33
N ASN A 511 -19.60 10.50 -6.38
CA ASN A 511 -19.60 11.84 -6.95
C ASN A 511 -20.04 11.93 -8.41
N GLU A 512 -20.06 10.80 -9.15
CA GLU A 512 -20.36 10.79 -10.58
C GLU A 512 -21.71 10.14 -10.91
N GLU A 513 -22.39 10.66 -11.93
CA GLU A 513 -23.70 10.16 -12.35
C GLU A 513 -23.61 9.21 -13.56
N GLU A 514 -23.99 7.94 -13.37
CA GLU A 514 -23.87 6.89 -14.41
C GLU A 514 -22.44 6.72 -14.96
N PRO A 515 -21.41 6.63 -14.09
CA PRO A 515 -20.03 6.61 -14.55
C PRO A 515 -19.65 5.30 -15.24
N VAL A 516 -18.59 5.42 -16.05
CA VAL A 516 -17.80 4.33 -16.59
C VAL A 516 -16.50 4.23 -15.79
N PHE A 517 -16.19 3.04 -15.29
CA PHE A 517 -14.96 2.76 -14.55
C PHE A 517 -14.05 1.85 -15.39
N PRO A 518 -13.02 2.41 -16.06
CA PRO A 518 -12.13 1.62 -16.90
C PRO A 518 -11.12 0.85 -16.06
N VAL A 519 -10.82 -0.38 -16.45
CA VAL A 519 -9.72 -1.19 -15.91
C VAL A 519 -8.94 -1.75 -17.11
N LEU A 520 -7.70 -1.30 -17.28
CA LEU A 520 -6.81 -1.74 -18.35
C LEU A 520 -5.76 -2.71 -17.82
N MET A 521 -5.56 -3.79 -18.56
CA MET A 521 -4.64 -4.89 -18.26
C MET A 521 -3.79 -5.21 -19.48
N HIS A 522 -2.56 -5.68 -19.28
CA HIS A 522 -1.73 -6.21 -20.35
C HIS A 522 -1.27 -7.63 -19.95
N PRO A 523 -1.45 -8.67 -20.79
CA PRO A 523 -0.96 -10.02 -20.47
C PRO A 523 0.52 -10.07 -20.10
N ASP A 524 1.32 -9.16 -20.67
CA ASP A 524 2.73 -8.90 -20.38
C ASP A 524 2.97 -8.65 -18.87
N THR A 525 2.14 -7.81 -18.25
CA THR A 525 2.27 -7.37 -16.86
C THR A 525 1.30 -8.11 -15.94
N SER A 526 0.01 -8.06 -16.26
CA SER A 526 -1.08 -8.74 -15.56
C SER A 526 -0.91 -10.26 -15.51
N GLY A 527 -0.20 -10.85 -16.46
CA GLY A 527 0.11 -12.28 -16.47
C GLY A 527 1.13 -12.71 -15.42
N MET A 528 1.90 -11.78 -14.85
CA MET A 528 2.91 -12.07 -13.83
C MET A 528 2.26 -12.59 -12.54
N VAL A 529 2.90 -13.55 -11.88
CA VAL A 529 2.30 -14.29 -10.75
C VAL A 529 1.94 -13.40 -9.56
N HIS A 530 2.69 -12.33 -9.33
CA HIS A 530 2.44 -11.39 -8.24
C HIS A 530 1.39 -10.32 -8.60
N VAL A 531 1.22 -10.02 -9.90
CA VAL A 531 0.23 -9.03 -10.40
C VAL A 531 -1.15 -9.68 -10.62
N ILE A 532 -1.23 -10.90 -11.15
CA ILE A 532 -2.53 -11.54 -11.44
C ILE A 532 -3.40 -11.69 -10.19
N GLY A 533 -2.79 -11.95 -9.03
CA GLY A 533 -3.50 -12.03 -7.76
C GLY A 533 -4.07 -10.68 -7.31
N MET A 534 -3.47 -9.55 -7.72
CA MET A 534 -4.00 -8.19 -7.51
C MET A 534 -5.29 -7.99 -8.31
N LEU A 535 -5.27 -8.37 -9.57
CA LEU A 535 -6.41 -8.21 -10.48
C LEU A 535 -7.58 -9.10 -10.07
N GLU A 536 -7.30 -10.34 -9.66
CA GLU A 536 -8.32 -11.23 -9.14
C GLU A 536 -9.02 -10.64 -7.90
N ARG A 537 -8.26 -10.03 -6.98
CA ARG A 537 -8.84 -9.33 -5.82
C ARG A 537 -9.61 -8.08 -6.22
N MET A 538 -9.08 -7.27 -7.14
CA MET A 538 -9.74 -6.04 -7.58
C MET A 538 -11.07 -6.34 -8.29
N LEU A 539 -11.06 -7.23 -9.28
CA LEU A 539 -12.26 -7.61 -10.02
C LEU A 539 -13.25 -8.36 -9.12
N GLY A 540 -12.78 -9.23 -8.23
CA GLY A 540 -13.61 -9.86 -7.21
C GLY A 540 -14.29 -8.83 -6.31
N TRP A 541 -13.55 -7.84 -5.81
CA TRP A 541 -14.07 -6.75 -5.00
C TRP A 541 -15.10 -5.89 -5.75
N LEU A 542 -14.88 -5.60 -7.05
CA LEU A 542 -15.88 -4.91 -7.87
C LEU A 542 -17.19 -5.71 -8.00
N LYS A 543 -17.10 -7.04 -8.09
CA LYS A 543 -18.28 -7.92 -8.14
C LYS A 543 -19.06 -7.95 -6.82
N GLU A 544 -18.41 -7.75 -5.67
CA GLU A 544 -19.06 -7.76 -4.35
C GLU A 544 -20.10 -6.64 -4.18
N TRP A 545 -20.03 -5.57 -4.98
CA TRP A 545 -21.04 -4.51 -5.01
C TRP A 545 -22.38 -4.94 -5.63
N GLY A 546 -22.42 -6.08 -6.33
CA GLY A 546 -23.63 -6.66 -6.90
C GLY A 546 -24.08 -6.02 -8.21
N GLU A 547 -24.90 -6.75 -8.96
CA GLU A 547 -25.34 -6.37 -10.31
C GLU A 547 -26.28 -5.16 -10.35
N ASP A 548 -26.92 -4.83 -9.23
CA ASP A 548 -27.75 -3.62 -9.10
C ASP A 548 -26.90 -2.33 -9.18
N GLU A 549 -25.62 -2.42 -8.80
CA GLU A 549 -24.73 -1.27 -8.65
C GLU A 549 -23.56 -1.30 -9.64
N VAL A 550 -23.00 -2.47 -9.92
CA VAL A 550 -21.88 -2.65 -10.86
C VAL A 550 -22.28 -3.51 -12.03
N GLU A 551 -22.03 -3.02 -13.24
CA GLU A 551 -22.21 -3.74 -14.50
C GLU A 551 -20.88 -3.88 -15.21
N PHE A 552 -20.45 -5.10 -15.53
CA PHE A 552 -19.31 -5.31 -16.41
C PHE A 552 -19.76 -5.25 -17.86
N CYS A 553 -19.19 -4.35 -18.65
CA CYS A 553 -19.54 -4.13 -20.05
C CYS A 553 -18.32 -4.28 -20.96
N GLN A 554 -18.57 -4.76 -22.18
CA GLN A 554 -17.64 -4.57 -23.29
C GLN A 554 -17.61 -3.09 -23.70
N SER A 555 -16.51 -2.63 -24.29
CA SER A 555 -16.32 -1.24 -24.68
C SER A 555 -17.34 -0.80 -25.74
N GLN A 556 -17.68 -1.68 -26.68
CA GLN A 556 -18.74 -1.41 -27.67
C GLN A 556 -20.12 -1.19 -27.04
N GLU A 557 -20.45 -1.90 -25.96
CA GLU A 557 -21.74 -1.77 -25.27
C GLU A 557 -21.84 -0.37 -24.64
N VAL A 558 -20.74 0.12 -24.05
CA VAL A 558 -20.66 1.47 -23.47
C VAL A 558 -20.74 2.54 -24.56
N ALA A 559 -20.02 2.37 -25.66
CA ALA A 559 -20.06 3.32 -26.78
C ALA A 559 -21.47 3.45 -27.37
N LYS A 560 -22.14 2.32 -27.59
CA LYS A 560 -23.52 2.27 -28.10
C LYS A 560 -24.49 2.92 -27.13
N TRP A 561 -24.44 2.55 -25.85
CA TRP A 561 -25.29 3.15 -24.81
C TRP A 561 -25.15 4.67 -24.76
N PHE A 562 -23.91 5.17 -24.75
CA PHE A 562 -23.64 6.60 -24.71
C PHE A 562 -24.19 7.32 -25.94
N ARG A 563 -23.97 6.75 -27.14
CA ARG A 563 -24.48 7.33 -28.39
C ARG A 563 -26.00 7.40 -28.41
N GLU A 564 -26.69 6.32 -28.03
CA GLU A 564 -28.15 6.28 -27.96
C GLU A 564 -28.70 7.30 -26.96
N LYS A 565 -28.08 7.41 -25.79
CA LYS A 565 -28.43 8.39 -24.75
C LYS A 565 -28.30 9.83 -25.23
N GLU A 566 -27.18 10.18 -25.86
CA GLU A 566 -26.93 11.56 -26.28
C GLU A 566 -27.69 11.96 -27.56
N MET A 567 -27.96 11.02 -28.46
CA MET A 567 -28.79 11.27 -29.64
C MET A 567 -30.28 11.32 -29.29
N GLY A 568 -30.74 10.51 -28.34
CA GLY A 568 -32.13 10.53 -27.85
C GLY A 568 -32.52 11.79 -27.05
N LYS A 569 -31.53 12.58 -26.59
CA LYS A 569 -31.76 13.90 -25.95
C LYS A 569 -32.02 15.03 -26.95
N LYS A 570 -31.90 14.77 -28.26
CA LYS A 570 -32.10 15.76 -29.33
C LYS A 570 -33.50 15.72 -29.99
N GLU A 571 -34.38 14.82 -29.54
CA GLU A 571 -35.82 14.85 -29.81
C GLU A 571 -36.57 15.49 -28.63
#